data_AF-A0A965G1Z4-F1
#
_entry.id   AF-A0A965G1Z4-F1
#
_cell.length_a   1.000
_cell.length_b   1.000
_cell.length_c   1.000
_cell.angle_alpha   90.00
_cell.angle_beta   90.00
_cell.angle_gamma   90.00
#
_symmetry.space_group_name_H-M   'P 1'
#
loop_
_entity.id
_entity.type
_entity.pdbx_description
1 polymer ?
#
loop_
_entity_poly.entity_id
_entity_poly.type
_entity_poly.pdbx_seq_one_letter_code
_entity_poly.pdbx_strand_id
1 'polypeptide(L)'
;MGLISNATTGNITMAATGTIGINTLKFSDTNARTIDVRNSTTQGILRLGSGSTTSGVTEAGGILIAPGSGALTIGVAGTPGTISGGSATTNSTGDLIFINQSSNAVTVNSIIANNGSGAPALVNSGSGKVILAGANTWTGVMYLNSGTLEVATVNLATAAGPLGKSSAG
;
A
#
# COMPACT_ATOMS: atom_id res chain seq x y z
N MET A 1 11.75 6.12 7.39
CA MET A 1 11.44 4.68 7.25
C MET A 1 10.65 4.25 8.47
N GLY A 2 9.48 3.62 8.30
CA GLY A 2 8.75 2.97 9.39
C GLY A 2 9.18 1.50 9.50
N LEU A 3 9.50 1.03 10.70
CA LEU A 3 9.87 -0.36 10.95
C LEU A 3 8.77 -1.06 11.76
N ILE A 4 8.37 -2.25 11.33
CA ILE A 4 7.46 -3.13 12.08
C ILE A 4 8.24 -4.42 12.42
N SER A 5 8.44 -4.64 13.71
CA SER A 5 9.15 -5.79 14.28
C SER A 5 8.53 -6.24 15.60
N ASN A 6 9.10 -7.28 16.21
CA ASN A 6 8.62 -7.93 17.43
C ASN A 6 8.69 -7.06 18.71
N ALA A 7 9.06 -5.79 18.59
CA ALA A 7 9.12 -4.86 19.71
C ALA A 7 7.74 -4.38 20.17
N THR A 8 6.68 -4.52 19.36
CA THR A 8 5.30 -4.17 19.73
C THR A 8 4.36 -5.34 19.46
N THR A 9 3.48 -5.69 20.38
CA THR A 9 2.46 -6.73 20.15
C THR A 9 1.19 -6.10 19.56
N GLY A 10 0.49 -6.83 18.69
CA GLY A 10 -0.80 -6.40 18.13
C GLY A 10 -0.73 -5.58 16.83
N ASN A 11 -1.88 -5.06 16.42
CA ASN A 11 -2.04 -4.27 15.19
C ASN A 11 -1.31 -2.93 15.31
N ILE A 12 -0.79 -2.44 14.18
CA ILE A 12 -0.21 -1.10 14.07
C ILE A 12 -1.32 -0.14 13.67
N THR A 13 -1.75 0.76 14.55
CA THR A 13 -2.80 1.74 14.29
C THR A 13 -2.22 3.11 13.96
N MET A 14 -2.90 3.90 13.13
CA MET A 14 -2.52 5.30 12.90
C MET A 14 -2.75 6.12 14.18
N ALA A 15 -1.73 6.89 14.60
CA ALA A 15 -1.81 7.70 15.82
C ALA A 15 -2.67 8.97 15.68
N ALA A 16 -2.95 9.42 14.45
CA ALA A 16 -3.75 10.62 14.16
C ALA A 16 -4.62 10.42 12.91
N THR A 17 -5.73 11.15 12.85
CA THR A 17 -6.54 11.28 11.62
C THR A 17 -5.77 12.10 10.59
N GLY A 18 -5.80 11.70 9.32
CA GLY A 18 -5.13 12.42 8.23
C GLY A 18 -4.16 11.54 7.47
N THR A 19 -3.05 12.12 6.99
CA THR A 19 -2.00 11.34 6.33
C THR A 19 -0.79 11.11 7.23
N ILE A 20 -0.37 9.86 7.35
CA ILE A 20 1.00 9.50 7.76
C ILE A 20 1.83 9.29 6.49
N GLY A 21 2.90 10.07 6.35
CA GLY A 21 3.88 9.92 5.29
C GLY A 21 5.15 9.24 5.79
N ILE A 22 5.58 8.19 5.11
CA ILE A 22 6.91 7.59 5.28
C ILE A 22 7.50 7.30 3.90
N ASN A 23 8.83 7.27 3.77
CA ASN A 23 9.43 6.84 2.52
C ASN A 23 9.19 5.34 2.25
N THR A 24 9.54 4.53 3.24
CA THR A 24 9.52 3.08 3.15
C THR A 24 8.99 2.50 4.44
N LEU A 25 8.16 1.48 4.33
CA LEU A 25 7.76 0.59 5.40
C LEU A 25 8.55 -0.71 5.28
N LYS A 26 9.21 -1.14 6.36
CA LYS A 26 9.83 -2.47 6.43
C LYS A 26 9.10 -3.32 7.45
N PHE A 27 8.67 -4.50 7.02
CA PHE A 27 8.08 -5.52 7.88
C PHE A 27 9.04 -6.71 7.99
N SER A 28 9.43 -7.03 9.23
CA SER A 28 10.32 -8.15 9.53
C SER A 28 9.89 -8.94 10.76
N ASP A 29 8.62 -8.81 11.16
CA ASP A 29 8.08 -9.60 12.26
C ASP A 29 7.71 -10.99 11.78
N THR A 30 8.01 -12.02 12.57
CA THR A 30 7.66 -13.41 12.24
C THR A 30 6.17 -13.71 12.45
N ASN A 31 5.49 -12.96 13.31
CA ASN A 31 4.05 -13.11 13.51
C ASN A 31 3.28 -12.24 12.52
N ALA A 32 2.06 -12.67 12.20
CA ALA A 32 1.17 -11.88 11.37
C ALA A 32 0.87 -10.52 12.02
N ARG A 33 0.76 -9.47 11.19
CA ARG A 33 0.38 -8.12 11.63
C ARG A 33 -0.66 -7.52 10.71
N THR A 34 -1.51 -6.67 11.29
CA THR A 34 -2.37 -5.76 10.55
C THR A 34 -1.91 -4.33 10.78
N ILE A 35 -1.77 -3.59 9.69
CA ILE A 35 -1.66 -2.13 9.72
C ILE A 35 -3.07 -1.58 9.57
N ASP A 36 -3.62 -1.08 10.65
CA ASP A 36 -4.89 -0.37 10.62
C ASP A 36 -4.64 1.05 10.12
N VAL A 37 -5.04 1.32 8.87
CA VAL A 37 -4.93 2.63 8.21
C VAL A 37 -6.10 3.56 8.62
N ARG A 38 -6.69 3.30 9.78
CA ARG A 38 -7.67 4.17 10.43
C ARG A 38 -7.09 4.74 11.71
N ASN A 39 -7.66 5.86 12.13
CA ASN A 39 -7.64 6.24 13.54
C ASN A 39 -9.01 5.92 14.13
N SER A 40 -9.07 4.88 14.97
CA SER A 40 -10.33 4.28 15.42
C SER A 40 -11.18 3.84 14.22
N THR A 41 -12.30 4.51 13.95
CA THR A 41 -13.19 4.23 12.81
C THR A 41 -12.98 5.18 11.63
N THR A 42 -12.18 6.23 11.80
CA THR A 42 -11.96 7.25 10.76
C THR A 42 -10.87 6.81 9.81
N GLN A 43 -11.20 6.70 8.53
CA GLN A 43 -10.26 6.33 7.47
C GLN A 43 -9.14 7.38 7.34
N GLY A 44 -7.90 6.93 7.40
CA GLY A 44 -6.71 7.73 7.16
C GLY A 44 -6.02 7.40 5.84
N ILE A 45 -4.87 8.02 5.62
CA ILE A 45 -4.00 7.77 4.48
C ILE A 45 -2.62 7.35 4.98
N LEU A 46 -2.11 6.21 4.53
CA LEU A 46 -0.70 5.86 4.64
C LEU A 46 -0.03 6.12 3.29
N ARG A 47 0.86 7.11 3.25
CA ARG A 47 1.57 7.50 2.04
C ARG A 47 3.02 7.02 2.07
N LEU A 48 3.43 6.38 0.99
CA LEU A 48 4.77 5.84 0.78
C LEU A 48 5.52 6.77 -0.18
N GLY A 49 6.83 6.94 -0.02
CA GLY A 49 7.61 7.84 -0.88
C GLY A 49 7.49 9.31 -0.50
N SER A 50 7.05 9.64 0.72
CA SER A 50 6.91 11.03 1.17
C SER A 50 8.22 11.65 1.70
N GLY A 51 9.38 11.16 1.25
CA GLY A 51 10.69 11.55 1.79
C GLY A 51 11.17 12.93 1.34
N SER A 52 10.72 13.39 0.16
CA SER A 52 11.11 14.68 -0.41
C SER A 52 10.07 15.77 -0.12
N THR A 53 10.54 16.95 0.28
CA THR A 53 9.77 18.19 0.36
C THR A 53 9.96 19.07 -0.86
N THR A 54 10.83 18.67 -1.79
CA THR A 54 11.15 19.43 -3.00
C THR A 54 10.15 19.10 -4.11
N SER A 55 9.53 20.15 -4.66
CA SER A 55 8.56 20.01 -5.74
C SER A 55 9.16 19.37 -6.98
N GLY A 56 8.43 18.44 -7.61
CA GLY A 56 8.83 17.78 -8.85
C GLY A 56 9.82 16.63 -8.70
N VAL A 57 10.25 16.29 -7.48
CA VAL A 57 11.05 15.08 -7.25
C VAL A 57 10.12 13.87 -7.12
N THR A 58 10.30 12.89 -8.00
CA THR A 58 9.64 11.58 -7.94
C THR A 58 10.36 10.70 -6.92
N GLU A 59 9.68 10.35 -5.84
CA GLU A 59 10.22 9.47 -4.80
C GLU A 59 9.43 8.17 -4.76
N ALA A 60 10.06 7.08 -5.16
CA ALA A 60 9.45 5.76 -5.06
C ALA A 60 9.26 5.37 -3.58
N GLY A 61 8.04 5.01 -3.24
CA GLY A 61 7.65 4.54 -1.93
C GLY A 61 7.54 3.02 -1.88
N GLY A 62 8.03 2.41 -0.81
CA GLY A 62 8.12 0.95 -0.74
C GLY A 62 7.49 0.34 0.50
N ILE A 63 6.91 -0.84 0.36
CA ILE A 63 6.61 -1.78 1.43
C ILE A 63 7.48 -3.02 1.21
N LEU A 64 8.46 -3.20 2.10
CA LEU A 64 9.45 -4.26 2.03
C LEU A 64 9.17 -5.31 3.10
N ILE A 65 8.94 -6.54 2.67
CA ILE A 65 8.71 -7.67 3.57
C ILE A 65 9.95 -8.55 3.56
N ALA A 66 10.57 -8.72 4.73
CA ALA A 66 11.76 -9.54 4.86
C ALA A 66 11.43 -11.05 4.73
N PRO A 67 12.40 -11.88 4.31
CA PRO A 67 12.26 -13.33 4.38
C PRO A 67 11.91 -13.79 5.80
N GLY A 68 11.08 -14.83 5.92
CA GLY A 68 10.65 -15.37 7.23
C GLY A 68 9.65 -14.50 8.00
N SER A 69 9.21 -13.36 7.45
CA SER A 69 8.16 -12.54 8.07
C SER A 69 6.80 -13.24 8.02
N GLY A 70 5.94 -12.96 8.98
CA GLY A 70 4.54 -13.39 8.98
C GLY A 70 3.72 -12.78 7.86
N ALA A 71 2.41 -13.07 7.82
CA ALA A 71 1.51 -12.41 6.89
C ALA A 71 1.33 -10.92 7.28
N LEU A 72 1.28 -10.04 6.28
CA LEU A 72 0.98 -8.63 6.49
C LEU A 72 -0.40 -8.30 5.92
N THR A 73 -1.29 -7.77 6.75
CA THR A 73 -2.55 -7.18 6.28
C THR A 73 -2.46 -5.66 6.36
N ILE A 74 -2.92 -4.95 5.33
CA ILE A 74 -2.94 -3.49 5.28
C ILE A 74 -4.38 -3.05 5.10
N GLY A 75 -4.88 -2.29 6.06
CA GLY A 75 -6.26 -1.83 6.12
C GLY A 75 -7.22 -2.87 6.71
N VAL A 76 -8.39 -2.37 7.11
CA VAL A 76 -9.47 -3.19 7.67
C VAL A 76 -10.62 -3.25 6.67
N ALA A 77 -11.05 -4.46 6.30
CA ALA A 77 -12.14 -4.65 5.36
C ALA A 77 -13.42 -3.88 5.78
N GLY A 78 -14.14 -3.32 4.81
CA GLY A 78 -15.31 -2.47 5.03
C GLY A 78 -15.01 -1.01 5.41
N THR A 79 -13.88 -0.73 6.06
CA THR A 79 -13.40 0.64 6.36
C THR A 79 -11.91 0.77 6.02
N PRO A 80 -11.54 0.56 4.75
CA PRO A 80 -10.19 0.15 4.34
C PRO A 80 -9.08 1.17 4.61
N GLY A 81 -9.40 2.46 4.75
CA GLY A 81 -8.36 3.51 4.67
C GLY A 81 -7.72 3.52 3.28
N THR A 82 -6.78 4.44 3.07
CA THR A 82 -6.15 4.64 1.76
C THR A 82 -4.64 4.48 1.83
N ILE A 83 -4.06 3.86 0.81
CA ILE A 83 -2.62 3.91 0.55
C ILE A 83 -2.33 4.56 -0.80
N SER A 84 -1.23 5.31 -0.88
CA SER A 84 -0.80 5.98 -2.11
C SER A 84 0.72 6.10 -2.14
N GLY A 85 1.31 6.19 -3.33
CA GLY A 85 2.71 6.56 -3.52
C GLY A 85 2.92 8.05 -3.78
N GLY A 86 4.09 8.58 -3.42
CA GLY A 86 4.51 9.97 -3.67
C GLY A 86 4.37 10.91 -2.47
N SER A 87 4.31 12.22 -2.74
CA SER A 87 4.22 13.27 -1.71
C SER A 87 3.05 14.22 -1.97
N ALA A 88 2.24 14.51 -0.94
CA ALA A 88 1.10 15.42 -1.05
C ALA A 88 1.50 16.89 -0.89
N THR A 89 2.61 17.19 -0.22
CA THR A 89 3.08 18.58 -0.07
C THR A 89 3.58 19.15 -1.39
N THR A 90 4.00 18.29 -2.31
CA THR A 90 4.58 18.66 -3.60
C THR A 90 3.75 18.21 -4.80
N ASN A 91 2.66 17.47 -4.59
CA ASN A 91 1.93 16.75 -5.65
C ASN A 91 2.84 15.89 -6.54
N SER A 92 3.98 15.43 -6.01
CA SER A 92 4.89 14.56 -6.76
C SER A 92 4.30 13.16 -6.85
N THR A 93 4.25 12.62 -8.07
CA THR A 93 4.01 11.19 -8.30
C THR A 93 5.22 10.42 -7.78
N GLY A 94 4.98 9.27 -7.14
CA GLY A 94 6.04 8.37 -6.71
C GLY A 94 5.50 6.94 -6.69
N ASP A 95 6.22 5.99 -7.27
CA ASP A 95 5.73 4.63 -7.41
C ASP A 95 5.42 3.99 -6.06
N LEU A 96 4.38 3.17 -6.01
CA LEU A 96 4.07 2.33 -4.87
C LEU A 96 4.59 0.93 -5.15
N ILE A 97 5.65 0.54 -4.44
CA ILE A 97 6.37 -0.71 -4.66
C ILE A 97 6.09 -1.67 -3.50
N PHE A 98 5.60 -2.86 -3.84
CA PHE A 98 5.58 -4.00 -2.95
C PHE A 98 6.76 -4.91 -3.26
N ILE A 99 7.59 -5.18 -2.26
CA ILE A 99 8.67 -6.16 -2.35
C ILE A 99 8.42 -7.22 -1.29
N ASN A 100 7.79 -8.33 -1.69
CA ASN A 100 7.53 -9.44 -0.77
C ASN A 100 8.57 -10.55 -0.92
N GLN A 101 9.52 -10.62 0.01
CA GLN A 101 10.51 -11.71 0.08
C GLN A 101 10.07 -12.85 1.01
N SER A 102 8.89 -12.78 1.61
CA SER A 102 8.33 -13.82 2.47
C SER A 102 7.51 -14.84 1.67
N SER A 103 7.41 -16.07 2.18
CA SER A 103 6.44 -17.06 1.71
C SER A 103 5.01 -16.74 2.13
N ASN A 104 4.81 -15.87 3.13
CA ASN A 104 3.50 -15.41 3.55
C ASN A 104 2.99 -14.29 2.64
N ALA A 105 1.67 -14.20 2.52
CA ALA A 105 1.04 -13.18 1.68
C ALA A 105 1.04 -11.79 2.34
N VAL A 106 1.08 -10.76 1.50
CA VAL A 106 0.64 -9.41 1.84
C VAL A 106 -0.79 -9.24 1.33
N THR A 107 -1.74 -8.95 2.21
CA THR A 107 -3.12 -8.65 1.85
C THR A 107 -3.38 -7.15 1.97
N VAL A 108 -3.79 -6.52 0.87
CA VAL A 108 -4.07 -5.08 0.81
C VAL A 108 -5.58 -4.88 0.74
N ASN A 109 -6.20 -4.67 1.91
CA ASN A 109 -7.60 -4.28 2.03
C ASN A 109 -7.79 -2.78 1.78
N SER A 110 -6.78 -1.96 2.10
CA SER A 110 -6.79 -0.53 1.83
C SER A 110 -7.07 -0.19 0.37
N ILE A 111 -7.75 0.94 0.14
CA ILE A 111 -7.91 1.48 -1.21
C ILE A 111 -6.55 2.00 -1.67
N ILE A 112 -6.04 1.48 -2.78
CA ILE A 112 -4.93 2.10 -3.50
C ILE A 112 -5.50 3.22 -4.36
N ALA A 113 -5.01 4.44 -4.13
CA ALA A 113 -5.48 5.64 -4.81
C ALA A 113 -4.34 6.44 -5.45
N ASN A 114 -4.71 7.29 -6.41
CA ASN A 114 -3.83 8.34 -6.93
C ASN A 114 -3.45 9.33 -5.81
N ASN A 115 -2.31 9.99 -5.98
CA ASN A 115 -1.86 11.04 -5.07
C ASN A 115 -2.05 12.41 -5.75
N GLY A 116 -3.16 13.07 -5.45
CA GLY A 116 -3.57 14.28 -6.16
C GLY A 116 -3.82 13.99 -7.65
N SER A 117 -3.21 14.76 -8.54
CA SER A 117 -3.23 14.51 -9.98
C SER A 117 -2.23 13.44 -10.43
N GLY A 118 -1.35 12.98 -9.54
CA GLY A 118 -0.34 11.97 -9.84
C GLY A 118 -0.91 10.56 -9.82
N ALA A 119 -0.65 9.79 -10.89
CA ALA A 119 -0.97 8.38 -10.99
C ALA A 119 0.32 7.56 -10.77
N PRO A 120 0.65 7.13 -9.54
CA PRO A 120 1.89 6.41 -9.24
C PRO A 120 1.97 5.09 -10.03
N ALA A 121 3.13 4.51 -10.35
CA ALA A 121 3.10 3.12 -10.80
C ALA A 121 2.82 2.20 -9.60
N LEU A 122 2.16 1.05 -9.83
CA LEU A 122 2.12 -0.02 -8.85
C LEU A 122 3.11 -1.09 -9.29
N VAL A 123 4.12 -1.36 -8.46
CA VAL A 123 5.14 -2.35 -8.76
C VAL A 123 5.02 -3.50 -7.78
N ASN A 124 4.76 -4.69 -8.28
CA ASN A 124 4.87 -5.92 -7.50
C ASN A 124 6.19 -6.62 -7.82
N SER A 125 6.95 -6.92 -6.78
CA SER A 125 8.24 -7.58 -6.87
C SER A 125 8.48 -8.48 -5.66
N GLY A 126 9.53 -9.29 -5.76
CA GLY A 126 9.86 -10.33 -4.81
C GLY A 126 9.24 -11.67 -5.16
N SER A 127 9.65 -12.72 -4.46
CA SER A 127 9.18 -14.09 -4.73
C SER A 127 7.83 -14.42 -4.09
N GLY A 128 7.36 -13.58 -3.17
CA GLY A 128 6.15 -13.79 -2.40
C GLY A 128 4.85 -13.42 -3.12
N LYS A 129 3.76 -13.45 -2.36
CA LYS A 129 2.41 -13.16 -2.85
C LYS A 129 1.91 -11.80 -2.36
N VAL A 130 1.29 -11.04 -3.24
CA VAL A 130 0.50 -9.84 -2.92
C VAL A 130 -0.93 -10.05 -3.36
N ILE A 131 -1.88 -9.83 -2.45
CA ILE A 131 -3.32 -9.95 -2.67
C ILE A 131 -3.92 -8.55 -2.63
N LEU A 132 -4.48 -8.10 -3.74
CA LEU A 132 -5.25 -6.86 -3.80
C LEU A 132 -6.72 -7.18 -3.50
N ALA A 133 -7.23 -6.63 -2.40
CA ALA A 133 -8.60 -6.85 -1.93
C ALA A 133 -9.41 -5.53 -1.82
N GLY A 134 -8.74 -4.38 -1.84
CA GLY A 134 -9.38 -3.07 -1.83
C GLY A 134 -10.11 -2.74 -3.14
N ALA A 135 -11.11 -1.86 -3.03
CA ALA A 135 -11.78 -1.25 -4.17
C ALA A 135 -10.92 -0.10 -4.72
N ASN A 136 -9.86 -0.45 -5.44
CA ASN A 136 -8.80 0.49 -5.84
C ASN A 136 -9.31 1.50 -6.88
N THR A 137 -8.94 2.77 -6.71
CA THR A 137 -9.28 3.87 -7.63
C THR A 137 -8.08 4.40 -8.39
N TRP A 138 -6.93 3.80 -8.16
CA TRP A 138 -5.69 4.09 -8.83
C TRP A 138 -5.78 3.85 -10.34
N THR A 139 -5.07 4.68 -11.12
CA THR A 139 -5.14 4.69 -12.60
C THR A 139 -3.78 4.61 -13.28
N GLY A 140 -2.69 4.40 -12.53
CA GLY A 140 -1.35 4.26 -13.10
C GLY A 140 -1.11 2.88 -13.74
N VAL A 141 0.10 2.68 -14.25
CA VAL A 141 0.53 1.40 -14.84
C VAL A 141 0.95 0.41 -13.75
N MET A 142 0.57 -0.86 -13.92
CA MET A 142 1.00 -1.95 -13.04
C MET A 142 2.15 -2.72 -13.65
N TYR A 143 3.24 -2.87 -12.90
CA TYR A 143 4.36 -3.74 -13.24
C TYR A 143 4.37 -4.96 -12.31
N LEU A 144 4.29 -6.14 -12.90
CA LEU A 144 4.48 -7.41 -12.20
C LEU A 144 5.87 -7.95 -12.55
N ASN A 145 6.87 -7.62 -11.73
CA ASN A 145 8.25 -7.97 -12.01
C ASN A 145 8.57 -9.41 -11.60
N SER A 146 7.97 -9.88 -10.49
CA SER A 146 8.16 -11.23 -9.96
C SER A 146 7.08 -11.58 -8.93
N GLY A 147 7.04 -12.86 -8.54
CA GLY A 147 6.14 -13.36 -7.50
C GLY A 147 4.74 -13.64 -8.01
N THR A 148 3.77 -13.61 -7.10
CA THR A 148 2.35 -13.81 -7.43
C THR A 148 1.56 -12.56 -7.06
N LEU A 149 0.76 -12.08 -8.01
CA LEU A 149 -0.30 -11.12 -7.74
C LEU A 149 -1.65 -11.85 -7.80
N GLU A 150 -2.44 -11.68 -6.75
CA GLU A 150 -3.79 -12.22 -6.65
C GLU A 150 -4.78 -11.06 -6.46
N VAL A 151 -5.97 -11.19 -7.02
CA VAL A 151 -7.10 -10.27 -6.79
C VAL A 151 -8.17 -11.03 -6.02
N ALA A 152 -8.58 -10.49 -4.86
CA ALA A 152 -9.54 -11.19 -3.99
C ALA A 152 -10.94 -11.27 -4.61
N THR A 153 -11.28 -10.31 -5.48
CA THR A 153 -12.52 -10.31 -6.26
C THR A 153 -12.24 -9.81 -7.69
N VAL A 154 -13.09 -10.21 -8.63
CA VAL A 154 -13.12 -9.63 -9.97
C VAL A 154 -14.43 -8.84 -10.08
N ASN A 155 -14.33 -7.51 -10.22
CA ASN A 155 -15.49 -6.63 -10.33
C ASN A 155 -15.77 -6.29 -11.80
N LEU A 156 -17.01 -5.92 -12.11
CA LEU A 156 -17.37 -5.38 -13.43
C LEU A 156 -16.67 -4.02 -13.65
N ALA A 157 -16.24 -3.76 -14.88
CA ALA A 157 -15.37 -2.64 -15.27
C ALA A 157 -15.87 -1.23 -14.89
N THR A 158 -17.17 -1.06 -14.64
CA THR A 158 -17.77 0.25 -14.31
C THR A 158 -17.61 0.66 -12.84
N ALA A 159 -17.14 -0.24 -11.98
CA ALA A 159 -16.87 0.02 -10.57
C ALA A 159 -15.37 -0.04 -10.27
N ALA A 160 -14.95 0.59 -9.16
CA ALA A 160 -13.59 0.38 -8.65
C ALA A 160 -13.40 -1.11 -8.33
N GLY A 161 -12.34 -1.70 -8.87
CA GLY A 161 -11.98 -3.09 -8.63
C GLY A 161 -10.56 -3.22 -8.06
N PRO A 162 -10.13 -4.44 -7.69
CA PRO A 162 -8.78 -4.63 -7.15
C PRO A 162 -7.63 -4.27 -8.10
N LEU A 163 -7.87 -4.15 -9.41
CA LEU A 163 -6.87 -3.71 -10.39
C LEU A 163 -6.98 -2.22 -10.75
N GLY A 164 -7.72 -1.44 -9.96
CA GLY A 164 -7.95 -0.01 -10.21
C GLY A 164 -9.28 0.26 -10.92
N LYS A 165 -9.46 1.51 -11.36
CA LYS A 165 -10.61 1.91 -12.20
C LYS A 165 -10.18 1.92 -13.67
N SER A 166 -10.86 1.14 -14.51
CA SER A 166 -10.71 1.25 -15.96
C SER A 166 -11.34 2.56 -16.45
N SER A 167 -10.64 3.28 -17.31
CA SER A 167 -11.15 4.49 -17.98
C SER A 167 -11.93 4.18 -19.28
N ALA A 168 -12.50 2.98 -19.43
CA ALA A 168 -13.20 2.55 -20.64
C ALA A 168 -14.53 1.84 -20.27
N GLY A 169 -15.62 2.01 -21.03
CA GLY A 169 -15.71 2.53 -22.41
C GLY A 169 -16.45 3.85 -22.58
#